data_AF-A0A3C0JFH2-F1
#
_entry.id   AF-A0A3C0JFH2-F1
#
_cell.length_a   1.000
_cell.length_b   1.000
_cell.length_c   1.000
_cell.angle_alpha   90.00
_cell.angle_beta   90.00
_cell.angle_gamma   90.00
#
_symmetry.space_group_name_H-M   'P 1'
#
loop_
_entity.id
_entity.type
_entity.pdbx_description
1 polymer ?
#
loop_
_entity_poly.entity_id
_entity_poly.type
_entity_poly.pdbx_seq_one_letter_code
_entity_poly.pdbx_strand_id
1 'polypeptide(L)'
;MNSADKIKTRFNKLQKRLRREMGQAIADYNMVEEGDRIMVCLSGGKDSYTMLDILMNLRRSAPVSFDLLAVNLDQKQPGFPEHVLPEYLQSLDVPYHVIEQDTYSVVNRVVPEGKTTCGLCSRMRRGALYAYAEEHGYNKIALGHHRDDIVE
;
A
#
# COMPACT_ATOMS: atom_id res chain seq x y z
N MET A 1 -18.96 3.42 31.04
CA MET A 1 -17.90 3.02 30.08
C MET A 1 -16.61 3.73 30.43
N ASN A 2 -15.56 2.97 30.69
CA ASN A 2 -14.23 3.53 30.93
C ASN A 2 -13.64 4.08 29.61
N SER A 3 -12.49 4.74 29.68
CA SER A 3 -11.83 5.32 28.50
C SER A 3 -11.49 4.26 27.43
N ALA A 4 -11.02 3.08 27.85
CA ALA A 4 -10.66 1.99 26.95
C ALA A 4 -11.87 1.44 26.18
N ASP A 5 -13.03 1.30 26.81
CA ASP A 5 -14.27 0.84 26.18
C ASP A 5 -14.73 1.81 25.08
N LYS A 6 -14.58 3.12 25.34
CA LYS A 6 -14.90 4.17 24.36
C LYS A 6 -13.96 4.10 23.15
N ILE A 7 -12.67 3.90 23.37
CA ILE A 7 -11.67 3.76 22.30
C ILE A 7 -11.98 2.51 21.45
N LYS A 8 -12.19 1.36 22.09
CA LYS A 8 -12.55 0.11 21.41
C LYS A 8 -13.82 0.26 20.57
N THR A 9 -14.85 0.91 21.12
CA THR A 9 -16.11 1.14 20.41
C THR A 9 -15.92 2.03 19.19
N ARG A 10 -15.14 3.11 19.32
CA ARG A 10 -14.82 4.01 18.20
C ARG A 10 -14.02 3.30 17.11
N PHE A 11 -13.03 2.51 17.50
CA PHE A 11 -12.22 1.72 16.59
C PHE A 11 -13.09 0.74 15.80
N ASN A 12 -13.92 -0.05 16.48
CA ASN A 12 -14.83 -1.01 15.82
C ASN A 12 -15.79 -0.32 14.84
N LYS A 13 -16.32 0.86 15.20
CA LYS A 13 -17.17 1.66 14.31
C LYS A 13 -16.40 2.15 13.08
N LEU A 14 -15.17 2.63 13.27
CA LEU A 14 -14.30 3.09 12.19
C LEU A 14 -13.96 1.94 11.24
N GLN A 15 -13.47 0.81 11.76
CA GLN A 15 -13.10 -0.36 10.98
C GLN A 15 -14.30 -0.89 10.19
N LYS A 16 -15.49 -0.98 10.82
CA LYS A 16 -16.72 -1.39 10.13
C LYS A 16 -17.09 -0.43 8.99
N ARG A 17 -16.93 0.88 9.20
CA ARG A 17 -17.22 1.89 8.18
C ARG A 17 -16.25 1.77 7.00
N LEU A 18 -14.94 1.73 7.26
CA LEU A 18 -13.91 1.64 6.23
C LEU A 18 -14.05 0.35 5.41
N ARG A 19 -14.29 -0.79 6.07
CA ARG A 19 -14.52 -2.08 5.38
C ARG A 19 -15.74 -2.02 4.45
N ARG A 20 -16.83 -1.39 4.90
CA ARG A 20 -18.04 -1.23 4.09
C ARG A 20 -17.79 -0.32 2.89
N GLU A 21 -17.13 0.82 3.09
CA GLU A 21 -16.84 1.79 2.03
C GLU A 21 -15.88 1.22 0.98
N MET A 22 -14.81 0.54 1.41
CA MET A 22 -13.91 -0.15 0.50
C MET A 22 -14.62 -1.29 -0.24
N GLY A 23 -15.40 -2.12 0.47
CA GLY A 23 -16.16 -3.22 -0.17
C GLY A 23 -17.16 -2.71 -1.21
N GLN A 24 -17.81 -1.58 -0.94
CA GLN A 24 -18.71 -0.93 -1.91
C GLN A 24 -17.94 -0.45 -3.14
N ALA A 25 -16.80 0.22 -2.96
CA ALA A 25 -15.98 0.67 -4.09
C ALA A 25 -15.45 -0.51 -4.92
N ILE A 26 -15.02 -1.60 -4.26
CA ILE A 26 -14.57 -2.81 -4.96
C ILE A 26 -15.69 -3.36 -5.85
N ALA A 27 -16.92 -3.43 -5.33
CA ALA A 27 -18.07 -3.93 -6.08
C ALA A 27 -18.52 -2.98 -7.19
N ASP A 28 -18.61 -1.67 -6.92
CA ASP A 28 -19.10 -0.67 -7.88
C ASP A 28 -18.18 -0.53 -9.10
N TYR A 29 -16.87 -0.73 -8.91
CA TYR A 29 -15.86 -0.51 -9.94
C TYR A 29 -15.15 -1.80 -10.39
N ASN A 30 -15.61 -2.98 -9.95
CA ASN A 30 -14.97 -4.28 -10.24
C ASN A 30 -13.45 -4.26 -9.99
N MET A 31 -13.03 -3.70 -8.85
CA MET A 31 -11.60 -3.52 -8.56
C MET A 31 -10.89 -4.83 -8.21
N VAL A 32 -11.62 -5.79 -7.65
CA VAL A 32 -11.13 -7.12 -7.26
C VAL A 32 -12.08 -8.18 -7.78
N GLU A 33 -11.50 -9.17 -8.46
CA GLU A 33 -12.17 -10.26 -9.15
C GLU A 33 -11.61 -11.62 -8.69
N GLU A 34 -12.32 -12.69 -9.03
CA GLU A 34 -11.92 -14.06 -8.67
C GLU A 34 -10.56 -14.42 -9.28
N GLY A 35 -9.64 -14.90 -8.45
CA GLY A 35 -8.29 -15.31 -8.85
C GLY A 35 -7.30 -14.16 -8.97
N ASP A 36 -7.67 -12.92 -8.61
CA ASP A 36 -6.75 -11.78 -8.65
C ASP A 36 -5.52 -11.99 -7.77
N ARG A 37 -4.36 -11.60 -8.29
CA ARG A 37 -3.10 -11.50 -7.55
C ARG A 37 -2.77 -10.02 -7.38
N ILE A 38 -3.05 -9.50 -6.19
CA ILE A 38 -2.97 -8.07 -5.90
C ILE A 38 -1.65 -7.76 -5.20
N MET A 39 -0.88 -6.86 -5.80
CA MET A 39 0.32 -6.28 -5.19
C MET A 39 -0.06 -5.03 -4.39
N VAL A 40 0.05 -5.10 -3.06
CA VAL A 40 -0.30 -4.01 -2.15
C VAL A 40 0.93 -3.18 -1.82
N CYS A 41 1.02 -1.96 -2.36
CA CYS A 41 2.22 -1.13 -2.22
C CYS A 41 2.20 -0.33 -0.92
N LEU A 42 3.19 -0.55 -0.06
CA LEU A 42 3.35 0.12 1.23
C LEU A 42 4.44 1.20 1.16
N SER A 43 4.06 2.42 1.51
CA SER A 43 4.99 3.54 1.64
C SER A 43 5.53 3.70 3.07
N GLY A 44 4.97 2.96 4.04
CA GLY A 44 5.18 3.22 5.47
C GLY A 44 4.27 4.32 6.03
N GLY A 45 3.34 4.85 5.23
CA GLY A 45 2.32 5.81 5.68
C GLY A 45 1.05 5.13 6.18
N LYS A 46 0.32 5.82 7.06
CA LYS A 46 -0.93 5.34 7.69
C LYS A 46 -1.96 4.83 6.66
N ASP A 47 -2.04 5.44 5.49
CA ASP A 47 -3.05 5.13 4.49
C ASP A 47 -2.75 3.78 3.82
N SER A 48 -1.47 3.51 3.53
CA SER A 48 -1.03 2.22 3.00
C SER A 48 -1.20 1.07 4.01
N TYR A 49 -0.89 1.31 5.29
CA TYR A 49 -1.15 0.34 6.36
C TYR A 49 -2.64 0.06 6.54
N THR A 50 -3.47 1.12 6.54
CA THR A 50 -4.92 1.00 6.67
C THR A 50 -5.50 0.22 5.49
N MET A 51 -5.04 0.50 4.27
CA MET A 51 -5.47 -0.23 3.07
C MET A 51 -5.14 -1.72 3.18
N LEU A 52 -3.93 -2.09 3.61
CA LEU A 52 -3.55 -3.49 3.81
C LEU A 52 -4.45 -4.17 4.85
N ASP A 53 -4.65 -3.56 6.02
CA ASP A 53 -5.50 -4.12 7.07
C ASP A 53 -6.93 -4.41 6.58
N ILE A 54 -7.54 -3.46 5.85
CA ILE A 54 -8.90 -3.64 5.33
C ILE A 54 -8.93 -4.71 4.24
N LEU A 55 -7.95 -4.77 3.32
CA LEU A 55 -7.87 -5.81 2.30
C LEU A 55 -7.69 -7.21 2.90
N MET A 56 -6.85 -7.35 3.93
CA MET A 56 -6.70 -8.62 4.66
C MET A 56 -8.01 -9.06 5.32
N ASN A 57 -8.76 -8.12 5.92
CA ASN A 57 -10.07 -8.40 6.50
C ASN A 57 -11.11 -8.78 5.44
N LEU A 58 -11.08 -8.14 4.27
CA LEU A 58 -11.95 -8.45 3.15
C LEU A 58 -11.64 -9.83 2.57
N ARG A 59 -10.36 -10.18 2.36
CA ARG A 59 -9.95 -11.50 1.86
C ARG A 59 -10.54 -12.66 2.67
N ARG A 60 -10.70 -12.48 3.99
CA ARG A 60 -11.26 -13.49 4.91
C ARG A 60 -12.79 -13.64 4.82
N SER A 61 -13.50 -12.66 4.25
CA SER A 61 -14.97 -12.58 4.32
C SER A 61 -15.65 -12.29 3.00
N ALA A 62 -14.89 -11.95 1.96
CA ALA A 62 -15.39 -11.69 0.62
C ALA A 62 -15.84 -13.00 -0.06
N PRO A 63 -16.86 -12.93 -0.93
CA PRO A 63 -17.29 -14.08 -1.74
C PRO A 63 -16.33 -14.42 -2.89
N VAL A 64 -15.25 -13.64 -3.06
CA VAL A 64 -14.23 -13.81 -4.11
C VAL A 64 -12.88 -14.16 -3.49
N SER A 65 -12.18 -15.10 -4.10
CA SER A 65 -10.84 -15.52 -3.68
C SER A 65 -9.78 -14.72 -4.43
N PHE A 66 -8.85 -14.12 -3.69
CA PHE A 66 -7.72 -13.38 -4.26
C PHE A 66 -6.50 -13.47 -3.34
N ASP A 67 -5.33 -13.24 -3.91
CA ASP A 67 -4.05 -13.25 -3.21
C ASP A 67 -3.51 -11.84 -3.00
N LEU A 68 -2.79 -11.67 -1.90
CA LEU A 68 -2.13 -10.41 -1.54
C LEU A 68 -0.63 -10.66 -1.38
N LEU A 69 0.19 -9.80 -1.99
CA LEU A 69 1.59 -9.61 -1.63
C LEU A 69 1.79 -8.16 -1.19
N ALA A 70 2.30 -7.93 0.01
CA ALA A 70 2.73 -6.60 0.43
C ALA A 70 4.08 -6.27 -0.21
N VAL A 71 4.20 -5.10 -0.83
CA VAL A 71 5.44 -4.67 -1.49
C VAL A 71 5.86 -3.31 -1.00
N ASN A 72 7.12 -3.18 -0.60
CA ASN A 72 7.77 -1.90 -0.35
C ASN A 72 8.85 -1.65 -1.42
N LEU A 73 9.04 -0.38 -1.79
CA LEU A 73 10.16 0.05 -2.62
C LEU A 73 11.15 0.80 -1.73
N ASP A 74 12.28 0.16 -1.43
CA ASP A 74 13.43 0.80 -0.83
C ASP A 74 14.20 1.57 -1.91
N GLN A 75 14.13 2.89 -1.80
CA GLN A 75 14.71 3.83 -2.75
C GLN A 75 16.17 4.20 -2.43
N LYS A 76 16.74 3.58 -1.38
CA LYS A 76 18.05 3.89 -0.81
C LYS A 76 18.18 5.34 -0.35
N GLN A 77 17.08 5.90 0.18
CA GLN A 77 17.12 7.23 0.80
C GLN A 77 17.96 7.17 2.08
N PRO A 78 18.84 8.15 2.33
CA PRO A 78 19.63 8.21 3.56
C PRO A 78 18.75 8.19 4.80
N GLY A 79 19.02 7.25 5.71
CA GLY A 79 18.27 7.10 6.96
C GLY A 79 16.90 6.42 6.82
N PHE A 80 16.58 5.82 5.66
CA PHE A 80 15.36 5.02 5.51
C PHE A 80 15.40 3.80 6.46
N PRO A 81 14.37 3.58 7.29
CA PRO A 81 14.38 2.50 8.26
C PRO A 81 13.96 1.16 7.63
N GLU A 82 14.92 0.46 7.04
CA GLU A 82 14.70 -0.78 6.27
C GLU A 82 14.01 -1.92 7.06
N HIS A 83 14.11 -1.92 8.39
CA HIS A 83 13.58 -2.99 9.25
C HIS A 83 12.09 -2.83 9.61
N VAL A 84 11.56 -1.60 9.63
CA VAL A 84 10.24 -1.30 10.22
C VAL A 84 9.10 -2.01 9.48
N LEU A 85 9.09 -1.95 8.16
CA LEU A 85 8.06 -2.58 7.35
C LEU A 85 8.16 -4.12 7.35
N PRO A 86 9.34 -4.73 7.11
CA PRO A 86 9.53 -6.16 7.23
C PRO A 86 9.11 -6.74 8.59
N GLU A 87 9.52 -6.13 9.70
CA GLU A 87 9.15 -6.60 11.04
C GLU A 87 7.63 -6.52 11.28
N TYR A 88 7.00 -5.42 10.86
CA TYR A 88 5.55 -5.28 10.94
C TYR A 88 4.83 -6.36 10.12
N LEU A 89 5.24 -6.56 8.86
CA LEU A 89 4.60 -7.53 7.96
C LEU A 89 4.81 -8.97 8.43
N GLN A 90 5.99 -9.28 8.97
CA GLN A 90 6.27 -10.55 9.60
C GLN A 90 5.39 -10.78 10.83
N SER A 91 5.17 -9.75 11.67
CA SER A 91 4.28 -9.85 12.83
C SER A 91 2.81 -10.13 12.47
N LEU A 92 2.41 -9.80 11.24
CA LEU A 92 1.07 -10.05 10.70
C LEU A 92 0.95 -11.36 9.92
N ASP A 93 2.05 -12.09 9.71
CA ASP A 93 2.12 -13.27 8.85
C ASP A 93 1.61 -13.00 7.42
N VAL A 94 2.02 -11.85 6.87
CA VAL A 94 1.64 -11.42 5.51
C VAL A 94 2.82 -11.67 4.57
N PRO A 95 2.62 -12.36 3.42
CA PRO A 95 3.66 -12.46 2.40
C PRO A 95 4.09 -11.08 1.92
N TYR A 96 5.40 -10.84 1.87
CA TYR A 96 5.94 -9.56 1.44
C TYR A 96 7.23 -9.65 0.64
N HIS A 97 7.52 -8.57 -0.08
CA HIS A 97 8.78 -8.37 -0.78
C HIS A 97 9.23 -6.91 -0.69
N VAL A 98 10.54 -6.69 -0.62
CA VAL A 98 11.16 -5.36 -0.68
C VAL A 98 11.91 -5.26 -2.01
N ILE A 99 11.43 -4.38 -2.88
CA ILE A 99 12.15 -4.03 -4.11
C ILE A 99 13.23 -3.02 -3.71
N GLU A 100 14.48 -3.34 -3.99
CA GLU A 100 15.59 -2.42 -3.77
C GLU A 100 16.00 -1.74 -5.06
N GLN A 101 15.95 -0.41 -5.09
CA GLN A 101 16.40 0.37 -6.25
C GLN A 101 16.89 1.74 -5.81
N ASP A 102 18.15 2.07 -6.10
CA ASP A 102 18.70 3.41 -5.80
C ASP A 102 18.15 4.47 -6.77
N THR A 103 16.92 4.91 -6.51
CA THR A 103 16.31 6.04 -7.22
C THR A 103 16.78 7.37 -6.65
N TYR A 104 17.20 7.40 -5.38
CA TYR A 104 17.66 8.60 -4.69
C TYR A 104 18.88 9.22 -5.38
N SER A 105 19.93 8.44 -5.62
CA SER A 105 21.15 8.92 -6.29
C SER A 105 20.88 9.37 -7.72
N VAL A 106 19.99 8.67 -8.43
CA VAL A 106 19.60 9.04 -9.80
C VAL A 106 18.88 10.38 -9.82
N VAL A 107 17.91 10.58 -8.92
CA VAL A 107 17.15 11.84 -8.83
C VAL A 107 18.07 13.00 -8.49
N ASN A 108 18.98 12.85 -7.51
CA ASN A 108 19.92 13.91 -7.13
C ASN A 108 20.93 14.24 -8.25
N ARG A 109 21.30 13.27 -9.07
CA ARG A 109 22.19 13.49 -10.22
C ARG A 109 21.49 14.20 -11.38
N VAL A 110 20.22 13.89 -11.62
CA VAL A 110 19.48 14.37 -12.81
C VAL A 110 18.77 15.69 -12.55
N VAL A 111 18.26 15.91 -11.33
CA VAL A 111 17.51 17.12 -10.98
C VAL A 111 18.46 18.15 -10.36
N PRO A 112 18.58 19.35 -10.95
CA PRO A 112 19.41 20.40 -10.37
C PRO A 112 18.96 20.77 -8.95
N GLU A 113 19.92 21.18 -8.12
CA GLU A 113 19.64 21.63 -6.76
C GLU A 113 18.60 22.77 -6.75
N GLY A 114 17.67 22.73 -5.79
CA GLY A 114 16.58 23.70 -5.68
C GLY A 114 15.42 23.50 -6.67
N LYS A 115 15.47 22.50 -7.55
CA LYS A 115 14.34 22.10 -8.41
C LYS A 115 13.51 20.99 -7.79
N THR A 116 12.25 20.91 -8.19
CA THR A 116 11.31 19.89 -7.70
C THR A 116 11.72 18.49 -8.19
N THR A 117 11.96 17.58 -7.26
CA THR A 117 12.39 16.20 -7.52
C THR A 117 11.22 15.23 -7.69
N CYS A 118 10.04 15.58 -7.16
CA CYS A 118 8.87 14.71 -7.08
C CYS A 118 8.44 14.12 -8.43
N GLY A 119 8.57 14.89 -9.52
CA GLY A 119 8.17 14.43 -10.85
C GLY A 119 8.99 13.24 -11.35
N LEU A 120 10.32 13.26 -11.20
CA LEU A 120 11.19 12.15 -11.61
C LEU A 120 11.08 10.98 -10.62
N CYS A 121 11.13 11.27 -9.33
CA CYS A 121 11.00 10.27 -8.26
C CYS A 121 9.70 9.45 -8.42
N SER A 122 8.56 10.12 -8.63
CA SER A 122 7.25 9.49 -8.82
C SER A 122 7.20 8.59 -10.05
N ARG A 123 7.83 8.99 -11.17
CA ARG A 123 7.92 8.16 -12.39
C ARG A 123 8.78 6.92 -12.16
N MET A 124 9.94 7.08 -11.54
CA MET A 124 10.84 5.95 -11.25
C MET A 124 10.19 4.94 -10.32
N ARG A 125 9.54 5.42 -9.24
CA ARG A 125 8.82 4.55 -8.29
C ARG A 125 7.71 3.75 -8.98
N ARG A 126 6.88 4.39 -9.82
CA ARG A 126 5.85 3.67 -10.57
C ARG A 126 6.47 2.65 -11.53
N GLY A 127 7.52 3.03 -12.26
CA GLY A 127 8.23 2.12 -13.16
C GLY A 127 8.73 0.86 -12.45
N ALA A 128 9.36 1.02 -11.29
CA ALA A 128 9.83 -0.09 -10.46
C ALA A 128 8.70 -1.04 -10.04
N LEU A 129 7.62 -0.46 -9.51
CA LEU A 129 6.46 -1.24 -9.04
C LEU A 129 5.77 -1.96 -10.20
N TYR A 130 5.57 -1.28 -11.34
CA TYR A 130 4.89 -1.86 -12.50
C TYR A 130 5.72 -2.99 -13.13
N ALA A 131 7.03 -2.78 -13.26
CA ALA A 131 7.93 -3.82 -13.77
C ALA A 131 7.91 -5.07 -12.88
N TYR A 132 7.98 -4.91 -11.56
CA TYR A 132 7.90 -6.04 -10.63
C TYR A 132 6.56 -6.75 -10.72
N ALA A 133 5.45 -6.00 -10.77
CA ALA A 133 4.12 -6.58 -10.90
C ALA A 133 3.97 -7.41 -12.18
N GLU A 134 4.43 -6.88 -13.32
CA GLU A 134 4.39 -7.55 -14.61
C GLU A 134 5.26 -8.82 -14.62
N GLU A 135 6.52 -8.73 -14.18
CA GLU A 135 7.46 -9.85 -14.13
C GLU A 135 6.97 -11.01 -13.26
N HIS A 136 6.26 -10.71 -12.16
CA HIS A 136 5.81 -11.71 -11.19
C HIS A 136 4.33 -12.08 -11.34
N GLY A 137 3.64 -11.56 -12.36
CA GLY A 137 2.26 -11.91 -12.69
C GLY A 137 1.22 -11.39 -11.69
N TYR A 138 1.43 -10.21 -11.12
CA TYR A 138 0.42 -9.48 -10.34
C TYR A 138 -0.42 -8.63 -11.29
N ASN A 139 -1.71 -8.94 -11.39
CA ASN A 139 -2.62 -8.31 -12.36
C ASN A 139 -3.33 -7.06 -11.79
N LYS A 140 -3.24 -6.81 -10.48
CA LYS A 140 -3.76 -5.60 -9.83
C LYS A 140 -2.70 -5.01 -8.90
N ILE A 141 -2.67 -3.67 -8.80
CA ILE A 141 -1.80 -2.92 -7.89
C ILE A 141 -2.66 -2.04 -7.01
N ALA A 142 -2.56 -2.23 -5.70
CA ALA A 142 -3.25 -1.40 -4.72
C ALA A 142 -2.30 -0.32 -4.20
N LEU A 143 -2.70 0.96 -4.33
CA LEU A 143 -1.97 2.14 -3.86
C LEU A 143 -2.84 2.89 -2.85
N GLY A 144 -2.27 3.29 -1.71
CA GLY A 144 -2.99 3.93 -0.61
C GLY A 144 -3.38 5.40 -0.84
N HIS A 145 -3.77 5.77 -2.06
CA HIS A 145 -4.32 7.10 -2.34
C HIS A 145 -5.75 7.20 -1.82
N HIS A 146 -6.08 8.32 -1.21
CA HIS A 146 -7.38 8.65 -0.65
C HIS A 146 -8.01 9.85 -1.36
N ARG A 147 -9.24 10.21 -0.97
CA ARG A 147 -10.04 11.25 -1.63
C ARG A 147 -9.31 12.58 -1.82
N ASP A 148 -8.50 13.01 -0.86
CA ASP A 148 -7.85 14.31 -0.95
C ASP A 148 -6.75 14.30 -2.03
N ASP A 149 -6.08 13.17 -2.27
CA ASP A 149 -5.08 13.01 -3.35
C ASP A 149 -5.70 13.08 -4.75
N ILE A 150 -7.01 12.81 -4.87
CA ILE A 150 -7.73 12.89 -6.16
C ILE A 150 -8.07 14.34 -6.51
N VAL A 151 -8.18 15.21 -5.51
CA VAL A 151 -8.53 16.62 -5.68
C VAL A 151 -7.32 17.49 -5.98
N GLU A 152 -6.12 17.05 -5.59
CA GLU A 152 -4.82 17.68 -5.88
C GLU A 152 -4.38 17.51 -7.35
#